data_AF-A0A8H6MYH8-F1
#
_entry.id   AF-A0A8H6MYH8-F1
#
_cell.length_a   1.000
_cell.length_b   1.000
_cell.length_c   1.000
_cell.angle_alpha   90.00
_cell.angle_beta   90.00
_cell.angle_gamma   90.00
#
_symmetry.space_group_name_H-M   'P 1'
#
loop_
_entity.id
_entity.type
_entity.pdbx_description
1 polymer ?
#
loop_
_entity_poly.entity_id
_entity_poly.type
_entity_poly.pdbx_seq_one_letter_code
_entity_poly.pdbx_strand_id
1 'polypeptide(L)'
;MEPLTNPADEAIMRRLLETVTKLRGLRQQPGQGFDEFISAYDALEAELPVRLLELYRVCDVLVRLAPQVQWQIVALEIPATRQDLDVAARRAQELVGEMEFMKGLVE
;
A
#
# COMPACT_ATOMS: atom_id res chain seq x y z
N MET A 1 42.48 -7.16 4.47
CA MET A 1 41.10 -7.36 4.93
C MET A 1 40.35 -7.99 3.78
N GLU A 2 40.01 -9.27 3.88
CA GLU A 2 39.04 -9.87 2.97
C GLU A 2 37.66 -9.27 3.27
N PRO A 3 36.82 -9.02 2.24
CA PRO A 3 35.47 -8.53 2.46
C PRO A 3 34.70 -9.57 3.29
N LEU A 4 34.02 -9.10 4.35
CA LEU A 4 33.28 -9.92 5.32
C LEU A 4 32.02 -10.58 4.73
N THR A 5 31.70 -10.33 3.45
CA THR A 5 30.48 -10.82 2.78
C THR A 5 30.80 -11.30 1.36
N ASN A 6 30.27 -12.47 1.01
CA ASN A 6 30.31 -13.00 -0.36
C ASN A 6 29.62 -12.00 -1.31
N PRO A 7 30.18 -11.69 -2.50
CA PRO A 7 29.54 -10.80 -3.48
C PRO A 7 28.10 -11.16 -3.83
N ALA A 8 27.74 -12.44 -3.79
CA ALA A 8 26.37 -12.90 -3.96
C ALA A 8 25.43 -12.43 -2.82
N ASP A 9 25.90 -12.46 -1.58
CA ASP A 9 25.15 -12.00 -0.42
C ASP A 9 24.97 -10.47 -0.46
N GLU A 10 25.99 -9.74 -0.94
CA GLU A 10 25.92 -8.29 -1.12
C GLU A 10 24.86 -7.89 -2.15
N ALA A 11 24.80 -8.59 -3.29
CA ALA A 11 23.79 -8.35 -4.31
C ALA A 11 22.36 -8.62 -3.79
N ILE A 12 22.18 -9.69 -3.03
CA ILE A 12 20.90 -10.02 -2.38
C ILE A 12 20.50 -8.93 -1.39
N MET A 13 21.44 -8.49 -0.53
CA MET A 13 21.18 -7.44 0.45
C MET A 13 20.82 -6.10 -0.21
N ARG A 14 21.52 -5.72 -1.30
CA ARG A 14 21.20 -4.51 -2.07
C ARG A 14 19.80 -4.57 -2.63
N ARG A 15 19.43 -5.68 -3.27
CA ARG A 15 18.07 -5.86 -3.81
C ARG A 15 17.00 -5.80 -2.71
N LEU A 16 17.24 -6.45 -1.57
CA LEU A 16 16.31 -6.40 -0.44
C LEU A 16 16.11 -4.98 0.07
N LEU A 17 17.20 -4.22 0.25
CA LEU A 17 17.15 -2.82 0.68
C LEU A 17 16.42 -1.94 -0.33
N GLU A 18 16.64 -2.16 -1.62
CA GLU A 18 15.93 -1.45 -2.70
C GLU A 18 14.43 -1.73 -2.65
N THR A 19 14.02 -2.99 -2.55
CA THR A 19 12.60 -3.38 -2.46
C THR A 19 11.94 -2.79 -1.23
N VAL A 20 12.57 -2.89 -0.05
CA VAL A 20 12.05 -2.29 1.19
C VAL A 20 11.94 -0.76 1.06
N THR A 21 12.90 -0.11 0.42
CA THR A 21 12.87 1.34 0.19
C THR A 21 11.71 1.73 -0.73
N LYS A 22 11.52 1.01 -1.83
CA LYS A 22 10.38 1.21 -2.75
C LYS A 22 9.05 0.99 -2.04
N LEU A 23 8.91 -0.10 -1.29
CA LEU A 23 7.69 -0.40 -0.55
C LEU A 23 7.39 0.69 0.49
N ARG A 24 8.42 1.16 1.22
CA ARG A 24 8.27 2.22 2.21
C ARG A 24 7.87 3.56 1.59
N GLY A 25 8.34 3.86 0.38
CA GLY A 25 7.98 5.05 -0.39
C GLY A 25 6.66 4.95 -1.13
N LEU A 26 6.13 3.73 -1.33
CA LEU A 26 4.89 3.52 -2.06
C LEU A 26 3.70 4.09 -1.28
N ARG A 27 2.96 4.95 -1.97
CA ARG A 27 1.69 5.55 -1.54
C ARG A 27 0.78 5.66 -2.75
N GLN A 28 -0.53 5.51 -2.53
CA GLN A 28 -1.54 5.76 -3.55
C GLN A 28 -1.48 7.23 -3.96
N GLN A 29 -1.28 7.48 -5.24
CA GLN A 29 -1.22 8.84 -5.78
C GLN A 29 -2.64 9.44 -5.92
N PRO A 30 -2.77 10.79 -5.93
CA PRO A 30 -4.06 11.43 -6.22
C PRO A 30 -4.63 10.95 -7.56
N GLY A 31 -5.89 10.50 -7.56
CA GLY A 31 -6.57 9.97 -8.74
C GLY A 31 -6.16 8.55 -9.15
N GLN A 32 -5.17 7.94 -8.49
CA GLN A 32 -4.79 6.55 -8.74
C GLN A 32 -5.85 5.59 -8.22
N GLY A 33 -6.24 4.60 -9.02
CA GLY A 33 -7.17 3.56 -8.60
C GLY A 33 -6.58 2.64 -7.54
N PHE A 34 -7.40 2.20 -6.58
CA PHE A 34 -6.99 1.28 -5.53
C PHE A 34 -6.42 -0.02 -6.09
N ASP A 35 -7.07 -0.61 -7.10
CA ASP A 35 -6.61 -1.87 -7.71
C ASP A 35 -5.23 -1.72 -8.39
N GLU A 36 -4.96 -0.53 -8.96
CA GLU A 36 -3.64 -0.23 -9.55
C GLU A 36 -2.57 -0.09 -8.45
N PHE A 37 -2.87 0.70 -7.42
CA PHE A 37 -1.98 0.88 -6.27
C PHE A 37 -1.66 -0.46 -5.59
N ILE A 38 -2.68 -1.28 -5.33
CA ILE A 38 -2.51 -2.50 -4.56
C ILE A 38 -1.79 -3.59 -5.35
N SER A 39 -1.98 -3.63 -6.67
CA SER A 39 -1.19 -4.50 -7.55
C SER A 39 0.30 -4.14 -7.51
N ALA A 40 0.65 -2.84 -7.42
CA ALA A 40 2.04 -2.41 -7.29
C ALA A 40 2.62 -2.75 -5.90
N TYR A 41 1.81 -2.62 -4.86
CA TYR A 41 2.18 -3.05 -3.51
C TYR A 41 2.47 -4.54 -3.44
N ASP A 42 1.54 -5.37 -3.92
CA ASP A 42 1.65 -6.84 -3.88
C ASP A 42 2.85 -7.34 -4.70
N ALA A 43 3.17 -6.67 -5.82
CA ALA A 43 4.35 -6.98 -6.61
C ALA A 43 5.66 -6.74 -5.83
N LEU A 44 5.78 -5.61 -5.12
CA LEU A 44 6.95 -5.32 -4.29
C LEU A 44 7.01 -6.23 -3.06
N GLU A 45 5.89 -6.53 -2.43
CA GLU A 45 5.84 -7.42 -1.27
C GLU A 45 6.24 -8.85 -1.65
N ALA A 46 5.87 -9.33 -2.84
CA ALA A 46 6.27 -10.64 -3.35
C ALA A 46 7.78 -10.79 -3.57
N GLU A 47 8.53 -9.68 -3.68
CA GLU A 47 9.99 -9.70 -3.75
C GLU A 47 10.67 -9.83 -2.37
N LEU A 48 9.93 -9.67 -1.27
CA LEU A 48 10.47 -9.83 0.07
C LEU A 48 10.58 -11.32 0.45
N PRO A 49 11.65 -11.72 1.16
CA PRO A 49 11.86 -13.12 1.55
C PRO A 49 10.84 -13.62 2.59
N VAL A 50 10.21 -12.70 3.32
CA VAL A 50 9.22 -12.99 4.37
C VAL A 50 8.12 -11.95 4.30
N ARG A 51 6.86 -12.40 4.35
CA ARG A 51 5.69 -11.53 4.46
C ARG A 51 5.42 -11.18 5.91
N LEU A 52 4.91 -9.98 6.14
CA LEU A 52 4.45 -9.57 7.45
C LEU A 52 3.20 -10.38 7.87
N LEU A 53 2.94 -10.43 9.17
CA LEU A 53 1.68 -10.95 9.69
C LEU A 53 0.51 -10.13 9.14
N GLU A 54 -0.63 -10.78 8.92
CA GLU A 54 -1.76 -10.20 8.18
C GLU A 54 -2.22 -8.84 8.72
N LEU A 55 -2.40 -8.70 10.02
CA LEU A 55 -2.82 -7.44 10.63
C LEU A 55 -1.82 -6.30 10.37
N TYR A 56 -0.51 -6.60 10.34
CA TYR A 56 0.49 -5.60 10.00
C TYR A 56 0.43 -5.21 8.51
N ARG A 57 0.14 -6.17 7.62
CA ARG A 57 -0.08 -5.89 6.19
C ARG A 57 -1.29 -5.00 5.99
N VAL A 58 -2.38 -5.27 6.71
CA VAL A 58 -3.58 -4.42 6.69
C VAL A 58 -3.25 -2.98 7.09
N CYS A 59 -2.59 -2.80 8.24
CA CYS A 59 -2.18 -1.48 8.70
C CYS A 59 -1.21 -0.80 7.74
N ASP A 60 -0.22 -1.53 7.20
CA ASP A 60 0.78 -0.98 6.27
C ASP A 60 0.15 -0.52 4.95
N VAL A 61 -0.80 -1.27 4.41
CA VAL A 61 -1.57 -0.85 3.22
C VAL A 61 -2.45 0.36 3.58
N LEU A 62 -3.18 0.32 4.69
CA LEU A 62 -4.11 1.39 5.09
C LEU A 62 -3.42 2.76 5.21
N VAL A 63 -2.22 2.82 5.80
CA VAL A 63 -1.47 4.09 5.95
C VAL A 63 -0.85 4.60 4.64
N ARG A 64 -0.92 3.81 3.56
CA ARG A 64 -0.41 4.14 2.22
C ARG A 64 -1.50 4.58 1.26
N LEU A 65 -2.77 4.36 1.61
CA LEU A 65 -3.90 4.83 0.82
C LEU A 65 -3.93 6.36 0.74
N ALA A 66 -4.65 6.87 -0.25
CA ALA A 66 -4.94 8.28 -0.35
C ALA A 66 -5.66 8.71 0.94
N PRO A 67 -5.33 9.88 1.53
CA PRO A 67 -5.90 10.31 2.80
C PRO A 67 -7.42 10.24 2.84
N GLN A 68 -8.11 10.67 1.79
CA GLN A 68 -9.58 10.64 1.74
C GLN A 68 -10.13 9.23 1.87
N VAL A 69 -9.52 8.25 1.18
CA VAL A 69 -9.88 6.83 1.25
C VAL A 69 -9.60 6.27 2.65
N GLN A 70 -8.42 6.57 3.20
CA GLN A 70 -8.03 6.15 4.55
C GLN A 70 -9.05 6.61 5.59
N TRP A 71 -9.49 7.87 5.52
CA TRP A 71 -10.43 8.44 6.48
C TRP A 71 -11.81 7.79 6.39
N GLN A 72 -12.30 7.48 5.19
CA GLN A 72 -13.56 6.76 5.02
C GLN A 72 -13.53 5.36 5.66
N ILE A 73 -12.42 4.64 5.51
CA ILE A 73 -12.26 3.32 6.12
C ILE A 73 -12.21 3.43 7.65
N VAL A 74 -11.33 4.28 8.19
CA VAL A 74 -11.13 4.42 9.63
C VAL A 74 -12.39 4.94 10.34
N ALA A 75 -13.18 5.79 9.69
CA ALA A 75 -14.43 6.30 10.24
C ALA A 75 -15.49 5.21 10.43
N LEU A 76 -15.42 4.12 9.67
CA LEU A 76 -16.31 2.97 9.82
C LEU A 76 -15.73 1.98 10.83
N GLU A 77 -14.60 1.37 10.49
CA GLU A 77 -13.86 0.43 11.35
C GLU A 77 -12.56 0.05 10.64
N ILE A 78 -11.48 -0.22 11.39
CA ILE A 78 -10.26 -0.77 10.80
C ILE A 78 -10.50 -2.24 10.44
N PRO A 79 -10.34 -2.64 9.17
CA PRO A 79 -10.53 -4.03 8.75
C PRO A 79 -9.60 -4.99 9.50
N ALA A 80 -10.08 -6.20 9.80
CA ALA A 80 -9.27 -7.23 10.47
C ALA A 80 -8.42 -8.05 9.48
N THR A 81 -8.87 -8.17 8.23
CA THR A 81 -8.25 -9.00 7.21
C THR A 81 -7.88 -8.19 5.96
N ARG A 82 -6.98 -8.75 5.14
CA ARG A 82 -6.59 -8.12 3.87
C ARG A 82 -7.77 -8.01 2.90
N GLN A 83 -8.64 -9.02 2.87
CA GLN A 83 -9.82 -9.05 2.02
C GLN A 83 -10.84 -7.97 2.42
N ASP A 84 -11.08 -7.80 3.70
CA ASP A 84 -11.99 -6.77 4.20
C ASP A 84 -11.46 -5.37 3.86
N LEU A 85 -10.13 -5.19 3.94
CA LEU A 85 -9.48 -3.94 3.52
C LEU A 85 -9.68 -3.67 2.03
N ASP A 86 -9.54 -4.66 1.15
CA ASP A 86 -9.76 -4.49 -0.29
C ASP A 86 -11.18 -4.01 -0.59
N VAL A 87 -12.18 -4.65 0.04
CA VAL A 87 -13.58 -4.29 -0.14
C VAL A 87 -13.84 -2.88 0.38
N ALA A 88 -13.35 -2.57 1.58
CA ALA A 88 -13.51 -1.26 2.19
C ALA A 88 -12.85 -0.14 1.36
N ALA A 89 -11.66 -0.39 0.82
CA ALA A 89 -10.92 0.59 0.02
C ALA A 89 -11.59 0.89 -1.32
N ARG A 90 -12.11 -0.13 -2.03
CA ARG A 90 -12.88 0.09 -3.27
C ARG A 90 -14.12 0.95 -3.01
N ARG A 91 -14.90 0.57 -2.00
CA ARG A 91 -16.12 1.32 -1.63
C ARG A 91 -15.79 2.76 -1.19
N ALA A 92 -14.74 2.94 -0.39
CA ALA A 92 -14.29 4.25 0.04
C ALA A 92 -13.87 5.12 -1.15
N GLN A 93 -13.20 4.56 -2.14
CA GLN A 93 -12.80 5.30 -3.34
C GLN A 93 -14.00 5.72 -4.19
N GLU A 94 -15.00 4.86 -4.36
CA GLU A 94 -16.25 5.20 -5.05
C GLU A 94 -16.93 6.41 -4.39
N LEU A 95 -17.08 6.39 -3.06
CA LEU A 95 -17.67 7.48 -2.29
C LEU A 95 -16.89 8.78 -2.43
N VAL A 96 -15.55 8.72 -2.38
CA VAL A 96 -14.70 9.91 -2.57
C VAL A 96 -14.90 10.48 -3.98
N GLY A 97 -14.95 9.64 -5.01
CA GLY A 97 -15.20 10.08 -6.39
C GLY A 97 -16.57 10.75 -6.55
N GLU A 98 -17.62 10.21 -5.94
CA GLU A 98 -18.96 10.81 -5.93
C GLU A 98 -18.98 12.18 -5.24
N MET A 99 -18.30 12.31 -4.09
CA MET A 99 -18.19 13.57 -3.35
C MET A 99 -17.45 14.65 -4.14
N GLU A 100 -16.35 14.28 -4.80
CA GLU A 100 -15.58 15.21 -5.64
C GLU A 100 -16.38 15.66 -6.86
N PHE A 101 -17.12 14.75 -7.51
CA PHE A 101 -18.01 15.08 -8.61
C PHE A 101 -19.12 16.07 -8.19
N MET A 102 -19.78 15.80 -7.05
CA MET A 102 -20.81 16.71 -6.52
C MET A 102 -20.24 18.09 -6.18
N LYS A 103 -19.03 18.17 -5.62
CA LYS A 103 -18.38 19.44 -5.31
C LYS A 103 -18.12 20.26 -6.58
N GLY A 104 -17.70 19.62 -7.67
CA GLY A 104 -17.47 20.26 -8.96
C GLY A 104 -18.72 20.71 -9.71
N LEU A 105 -19.92 20.27 -9.30
CA LEU A 105 -21.21 20.72 -9.87
C LEU A 105 -21.77 21.96 -9.18
N VAL A 106 -21.23 22.35 -8.02
CA VAL A 106 -21.71 23.47 -7.19
C VAL A 106 -20.85 24.73 -7.39
N GLU A 107 -19.76 24.64 -8.16
CA GLU A 107 -18.87 25.74 -8.58
C GLU A 107 -19.24 26.27 -9.98
#